data_AF-A0A547PT23-F1
#
_entry.id   AF-A0A547PT23-F1
#
_cell.length_a   1.000
_cell.length_b   1.000
_cell.length_c   1.000
_cell.angle_alpha   90.00
_cell.angle_beta   90.00
_cell.angle_gamma   90.00
#
_symmetry.space_group_name_H-M   'P 1'
#
loop_
_entity.id
_entity.type
_entity.pdbx_description
1 polymer ?
#
loop_
_entity_poly.entity_id
_entity_poly.type
_entity_poly.pdbx_seq_one_letter_code
_entity_poly.pdbx_strand_id
1 'polypeptide(L)'
;MYRLNIYIGSGAVLLALVGLFLWVPQDTGTGLIVRVRRQVSIGDALAPTIAFTLLAIGGALLLIEPRKRFDNEVTLAPFLHTGAIVSVIILSLFTMRYAGPGALLVAEGFGAAETEYRLVRETFPWKYIGYFFGGVTMIVGMASLSAGCLRARTVIIAVAATLILIMLVDVPFDDLLLPPNGDY
;
A
#
# COMPACT_ATOMS: atom_id res chain seq x y z
N MET A 1 5.00 -28.15 4.94
CA MET A 1 4.61 -27.08 4.00
C MET A 1 3.19 -27.22 3.46
N TYR A 2 2.76 -28.36 2.87
CA TYR A 2 1.38 -28.51 2.34
C TYR A 2 0.25 -28.19 3.35
N ARG A 3 0.30 -28.77 4.55
CA ARG A 3 -0.69 -28.47 5.61
C ARG A 3 -0.65 -26.99 6.02
N LEU A 4 0.53 -26.36 5.97
CA LEU A 4 0.70 -24.95 6.29
C LEU A 4 0.02 -24.06 5.24
N ASN A 5 0.18 -24.34 3.94
CA ASN A 5 -0.52 -23.60 2.88
C ASN A 5 -2.04 -23.74 3.02
N ILE A 6 -2.54 -24.91 3.42
CA ILE A 6 -3.96 -25.09 3.72
C ILE A 6 -4.38 -24.26 4.92
N TYR A 7 -3.66 -24.31 6.05
CA TYR A 7 -4.03 -23.56 7.24
C TYR A 7 -3.96 -22.05 7.01
N ILE A 8 -2.91 -21.55 6.35
CA ILE A 8 -2.75 -20.13 6.02
C ILE A 8 -3.80 -19.72 5.00
N GLY A 9 -3.99 -20.49 3.92
CA GLY A 9 -4.95 -20.18 2.86
C GLY A 9 -6.39 -20.19 3.37
N SER A 10 -6.79 -21.24 4.10
CA SER A 10 -8.13 -21.33 4.69
C SER A 10 -8.35 -20.27 5.76
N GLY A 11 -7.35 -20.00 6.62
CA GLY A 11 -7.41 -18.94 7.60
C GLY A 11 -7.57 -17.56 6.96
N ALA A 12 -6.80 -17.26 5.91
CA ALA A 12 -6.88 -16.01 5.16
C ALA A 12 -8.25 -15.82 4.48
N VAL A 13 -8.78 -16.87 3.82
CA VAL A 13 -10.11 -16.83 3.21
C VAL A 13 -11.18 -16.63 4.27
N LEU A 14 -11.13 -17.39 5.37
CA LEU A 14 -12.11 -17.28 6.44
C LEU A 14 -12.10 -15.88 7.09
N LEU A 15 -10.91 -15.36 7.39
CA LEU A 15 -10.75 -14.00 7.93
C LEU A 15 -11.26 -12.95 6.95
N ALA A 16 -10.97 -13.10 5.66
CA ALA A 16 -11.47 -12.19 4.63
C ALA A 16 -13.00 -12.21 4.51
N LEU A 17 -13.63 -13.40 4.56
CA LEU A 17 -15.09 -13.52 4.53
C LEU A 17 -15.73 -12.90 5.77
N VAL A 18 -15.17 -13.16 6.96
CA VAL A 18 -15.62 -12.51 8.21
C VAL A 18 -15.48 -11.00 8.10
N GLY A 19 -14.34 -10.52 7.59
CA GLY A 19 -14.09 -9.09 7.35
C GLY A 19 -15.14 -8.48 6.44
N LEU A 20 -15.38 -9.08 5.27
CA LEU A 20 -16.29 -8.56 4.25
C LEU A 20 -17.77 -8.56 4.66
N PHE A 21 -18.22 -9.63 5.31
CA PHE A 21 -19.66 -9.83 5.56
C PHE A 21 -20.10 -9.42 6.96
N LEU A 22 -19.20 -9.42 7.93
CA LEU A 22 -19.55 -9.12 9.33
C LEU A 22 -18.93 -7.79 9.77
N TRP A 23 -17.62 -7.60 9.57
CA TRP A 23 -16.94 -6.43 10.13
C TRP A 23 -17.15 -5.15 9.31
N VAL A 24 -16.84 -5.17 8.00
CA VAL A 24 -16.97 -3.98 7.14
C VAL A 24 -18.38 -3.38 7.21
N PRO A 25 -19.48 -4.15 7.08
CA PRO A 25 -20.82 -3.56 7.16
C PRO A 25 -21.20 -3.02 8.54
N GLN A 26 -20.57 -3.49 9.61
CA GLN A 26 -20.83 -3.04 10.98
C GLN A 26 -20.00 -1.81 11.37
N ASP A 27 -18.77 -1.71 10.86
CA ASP A 27 -17.82 -0.67 11.23
C ASP A 27 -17.94 0.59 10.34
N THR A 28 -18.44 0.44 9.12
CA THR A 28 -18.46 1.53 8.14
C THR A 28 -19.76 2.32 8.19
N GLY A 29 -19.63 3.64 8.22
CA GLY A 29 -20.76 4.56 8.23
C GLY A 29 -21.34 4.78 6.84
N THR A 30 -20.58 4.45 5.78
CA THR A 30 -20.98 4.69 4.40
C THR A 30 -20.73 3.49 3.48
N GLY A 31 -21.53 3.36 2.41
CA GLY A 31 -21.31 2.34 1.39
C GLY A 31 -20.10 2.62 0.50
N LEU A 32 -19.72 1.70 -0.38
CA LEU A 32 -18.50 1.82 -1.23
C LEU A 32 -18.38 3.14 -2.00
N ILE A 33 -19.51 3.65 -2.49
CA ILE A 33 -19.59 4.92 -3.21
C ILE A 33 -20.73 5.72 -2.60
N VAL A 34 -20.43 6.96 -2.22
CA VAL A 34 -21.39 7.87 -1.58
C VAL A 34 -21.62 9.06 -2.48
N ARG A 35 -22.88 9.46 -2.64
CA ARG A 35 -23.22 10.68 -3.36
C ARG A 35 -23.62 11.77 -2.37
N VAL A 36 -22.74 12.74 -2.14
CA VAL A 36 -23.01 13.89 -1.26
C VAL A 36 -23.13 15.14 -2.13
N ARG A 37 -24.28 15.81 -2.09
CA ARG A 37 -24.51 17.13 -2.72
C ARG A 37 -24.00 17.25 -4.17
N ARG A 38 -24.26 16.23 -5.00
CA ARG A 38 -23.84 16.09 -6.42
C ARG A 38 -22.37 15.71 -6.64
N GLN A 39 -21.53 15.65 -5.61
CA GLN A 39 -20.20 15.04 -5.68
C GLN A 39 -20.29 13.54 -5.37
N VAL A 40 -19.50 12.75 -6.10
CA VAL A 40 -19.32 11.32 -5.85
C VAL A 40 -18.05 11.19 -5.02
N SER A 41 -18.18 10.72 -3.79
CA SER A 41 -17.07 10.47 -2.88
C SER A 41 -16.91 8.98 -2.65
N ILE A 42 -15.67 8.55 -2.42
CA ILE A 42 -15.34 7.19 -2.04
C ILE A 42 -15.75 7.01 -0.58
N GLY A 43 -16.57 6.00 -0.31
CA GLY A 43 -16.94 5.70 1.07
C GLY A 43 -15.83 4.98 1.83
N ASP A 44 -15.88 5.10 3.15
CA ASP A 44 -14.99 4.45 4.11
C ASP A 44 -14.95 2.92 3.94
N ALA A 45 -16.05 2.30 3.47
CA ALA A 45 -16.10 0.87 3.18
C ALA A 45 -15.23 0.41 2.00
N LEU A 46 -14.82 1.29 1.09
CA LEU A 46 -14.15 0.88 -0.16
C LEU A 46 -12.78 0.25 0.10
N ALA A 47 -11.92 0.93 0.86
CA ALA A 47 -10.57 0.46 1.16
C ALA A 47 -10.54 -0.91 1.86
N PRO A 48 -11.28 -1.13 2.98
CA PRO A 48 -11.28 -2.43 3.64
C PRO A 48 -11.93 -3.52 2.78
N THR A 49 -12.95 -3.19 1.97
CA THR A 49 -13.56 -4.18 1.04
C THR A 49 -12.56 -4.67 0.01
N ILE A 50 -11.79 -3.77 -0.62
CA ILE A 50 -10.75 -4.16 -1.58
C ILE A 50 -9.67 -4.99 -0.87
N ALA A 51 -9.23 -4.57 0.32
CA ALA A 51 -8.20 -5.27 1.08
C ALA A 51 -8.61 -6.72 1.41
N PHE A 52 -9.81 -6.93 1.96
CA PHE A 52 -10.28 -8.29 2.25
C PHE A 52 -10.57 -9.09 0.98
N THR A 53 -11.03 -8.47 -0.10
CA THR A 53 -11.21 -9.17 -1.39
C THR A 53 -9.88 -9.70 -1.92
N LEU A 54 -8.83 -8.89 -1.89
CA LEU A 54 -7.48 -9.32 -2.29
C LEU A 54 -6.94 -10.41 -1.36
N LEU A 55 -7.20 -10.31 -0.06
CA LEU A 55 -6.84 -11.35 0.91
C LEU A 55 -7.56 -12.68 0.61
N ALA A 56 -8.86 -12.64 0.29
CA ALA A 56 -9.63 -13.82 -0.09
C ALA A 56 -9.07 -14.47 -1.37
N ILE A 57 -8.76 -13.67 -2.39
CA ILE A 57 -8.16 -14.16 -3.64
C ILE A 57 -6.79 -14.79 -3.36
N GLY A 58 -5.92 -14.11 -2.61
CA GLY A 58 -4.60 -14.63 -2.25
C GLY A 58 -4.69 -15.93 -1.45
N GLY A 59 -5.59 -16.01 -0.47
CA GLY A 59 -5.85 -17.22 0.29
C GLY A 59 -6.39 -18.36 -0.56
N ALA A 60 -7.30 -18.07 -1.50
CA ALA A 60 -7.83 -19.07 -2.44
C ALA A 60 -6.74 -19.60 -3.39
N LEU A 61 -5.85 -18.74 -3.88
CA LEU A 61 -4.72 -19.15 -4.71
C LEU A 61 -3.77 -20.11 -3.97
N LEU A 62 -3.53 -19.88 -2.66
CA LEU A 62 -2.75 -20.81 -1.83
C LEU A 62 -3.41 -22.19 -1.67
N LEU A 63 -4.75 -22.25 -1.70
CA LEU A 63 -5.49 -23.52 -1.63
C LEU A 63 -5.46 -24.30 -2.96
N ILE A 64 -5.34 -23.59 -4.08
CA ILE A 64 -5.26 -24.16 -5.44
C ILE A 64 -3.83 -24.61 -5.79
N GLU A 65 -2.82 -24.07 -5.09
CA GLU A 65 -1.41 -24.31 -5.40
C GLU A 65 -1.09 -25.82 -5.49
N PRO A 66 -0.53 -26.29 -6.61
CA PRO A 66 -0.33 -27.71 -6.85
C PRO A 66 0.62 -28.31 -5.81
N ARG A 67 0.28 -29.54 -5.38
CA ARG A 67 0.99 -30.31 -4.36
C ARG A 67 2.39 -30.68 -4.84
N LYS A 68 3.35 -29.78 -4.71
CA LYS A 68 4.76 -30.14 -4.84
C LYS A 68 5.19 -30.85 -3.56
N ARG A 69 5.62 -32.12 -3.70
CA ARG A 69 6.45 -32.77 -2.67
C ARG A 69 7.76 -31.99 -2.64
N PHE A 70 7.88 -31.10 -1.68
CA PHE A 70 9.16 -30.54 -1.32
C PHE A 70 9.81 -31.47 -0.31
N ASP A 71 11.05 -31.87 -0.59
CA ASP A 71 11.93 -32.49 0.37
C ASP A 71 12.08 -31.56 1.58
N ASN A 72 12.16 -32.14 2.77
CA ASN A 72 12.07 -31.48 4.08
C ASN A 72 13.24 -30.52 4.42
N GLU A 73 14.02 -30.07 3.46
CA GLU A 73 15.11 -29.14 3.72
C GLU A 73 14.55 -27.73 3.85
N VAL A 74 14.45 -27.26 5.10
CA VAL A 74 14.16 -25.85 5.40
C VAL A 74 15.38 -25.02 5.00
N THR A 75 15.42 -24.60 3.73
CA THR A 75 16.46 -23.70 3.25
C THR A 75 16.21 -22.30 3.79
N LEU A 76 17.28 -21.58 4.16
CA LEU A 76 17.21 -20.19 4.66
C LEU A 76 16.81 -19.19 3.56
N ALA A 77 17.08 -19.52 2.29
CA ALA A 77 16.91 -18.62 1.15
C ALA A 77 15.45 -18.12 0.93
N PRO A 78 14.40 -18.97 0.94
CA PRO A 78 13.02 -18.51 0.85
C PRO A 78 12.60 -17.60 2.01
N PHE A 79 13.11 -17.88 3.22
CA PHE A 79 12.83 -17.05 4.40
C PHE A 79 13.46 -15.67 4.26
N LEU A 80 14.73 -15.59 3.84
CA LEU A 80 15.40 -14.31 3.58
C LEU A 80 14.72 -13.53 2.46
N HIS A 81 14.26 -14.19 1.40
CA HIS A 81 13.53 -13.52 0.33
C HIS A 81 12.20 -12.94 0.82
N THR A 82 11.46 -13.69 1.63
CA THR A 82 10.21 -13.21 2.26
C THR A 82 10.50 -12.03 3.19
N GLY A 83 11.55 -12.13 4.02
CA GLY A 83 11.99 -11.04 4.88
C GLY A 83 12.43 -9.79 4.11
N ALA A 84 13.02 -9.95 2.93
CA ALA A 84 13.39 -8.85 2.04
C ALA A 84 12.16 -8.14 1.47
N ILE A 85 11.13 -8.89 1.04
CA ILE A 85 9.85 -8.32 0.60
C ILE A 85 9.21 -7.51 1.73
N VAL A 86 9.12 -8.08 2.92
CA VAL A 86 8.57 -7.39 4.11
C VAL A 86 9.37 -6.13 4.43
N SER A 87 10.71 -6.21 4.37
CA SER A 87 11.59 -5.05 4.60
C SER A 87 11.36 -3.94 3.57
N VAL A 88 11.20 -4.28 2.29
CA VAL A 88 10.87 -3.30 1.24
C VAL A 88 9.54 -2.63 1.52
N ILE A 89 8.52 -3.40 1.92
CA ILE A 89 7.19 -2.85 2.25
C ILE A 89 7.31 -1.89 3.44
N ILE A 90 7.96 -2.30 4.54
CA ILE A 90 8.16 -1.47 5.73
C ILE A 90 8.92 -0.20 5.37
N LEU A 91 10.03 -0.31 4.64
CA LEU A 91 10.84 0.84 4.23
C LEU A 91 10.03 1.80 3.36
N SER A 92 9.23 1.27 2.44
CA SER A 92 8.40 2.08 1.55
C SER A 92 7.31 2.82 2.33
N LEU A 93 6.63 2.15 3.26
CA LEU A 93 5.62 2.78 4.12
C LEU A 93 6.24 3.80 5.07
N PHE A 94 7.43 3.52 5.60
CA PHE A 94 8.18 4.45 6.43
C PHE A 94 8.57 5.71 5.65
N THR A 95 9.13 5.54 4.45
CA THR A 95 9.40 6.65 3.53
C THR A 95 8.13 7.42 3.20
N MET A 96 7.03 6.73 2.92
CA MET A 96 5.75 7.35 2.62
C MET A 96 5.28 8.23 3.78
N ARG A 97 5.40 7.75 5.02
CA ARG A 97 5.00 8.44 6.25
C ARG A 97 5.88 9.65 6.59
N TYR A 98 7.19 9.54 6.44
CA TYR A 98 8.14 10.52 6.98
C TYR A 98 8.77 11.42 5.92
N ALA A 99 8.68 11.12 4.62
CA ALA A 99 9.28 11.97 3.59
C ALA A 99 8.66 13.37 3.52
N GLY A 100 7.34 13.49 3.71
CA GLY A 100 6.65 14.79 3.75
C GLY A 100 7.10 15.67 4.92
N PRO A 101 6.94 15.23 6.18
CA PRO A 101 7.43 15.96 7.36
C PRO A 101 8.94 16.22 7.30
N GLY A 102 9.73 15.24 6.84
CA GLY A 102 11.17 15.38 6.70
C GLY A 102 11.57 16.45 5.68
N ALA A 103 10.90 16.53 4.53
CA ALA A 103 11.14 17.58 3.55
C ALA A 103 10.81 18.97 4.09
N LEU A 104 9.75 19.08 4.92
CA LEU A 104 9.38 20.34 5.54
C LEU A 104 10.43 20.78 6.57
N LEU A 105 10.88 19.89 7.45
CA LEU A 105 11.95 20.17 8.40
C LEU A 105 13.23 20.67 7.72
N VAL A 106 13.58 20.09 6.57
CA VAL A 106 14.70 20.56 5.76
C VAL A 106 14.45 21.98 5.25
N ALA A 107 13.25 22.27 4.72
CA ALA A 107 12.89 23.60 4.26
C ALA A 107 12.87 24.65 5.37
N GLU A 108 12.38 24.30 6.57
CA GLU A 108 12.46 25.14 7.78
C GLU A 108 13.91 25.44 8.15
N GLY A 109 14.79 24.43 8.09
CA GLY A 109 16.23 24.60 8.33
C GLY A 109 16.93 25.56 7.36
N PHE A 110 16.37 25.74 6.15
CA PHE A 110 16.82 26.74 5.17
C PHE A 110 16.07 28.08 5.26
N GLY A 111 15.17 28.25 6.24
CA GLY A 111 14.36 29.47 6.41
C GLY A 111 13.26 29.65 5.36
N ALA A 112 12.89 28.58 4.65
CA ALA A 112 11.89 28.62 3.57
C ALA A 112 10.45 28.36 4.05
N ALA A 113 10.27 27.90 5.29
CA ALA A 113 8.96 27.64 5.90
C ALA A 113 9.03 27.84 7.42
N GLU A 114 7.91 28.24 8.03
CA GLU A 114 7.72 28.32 9.49
C GLU A 114 6.32 27.79 9.82
N THR A 115 6.05 26.52 9.50
CA THR A 115 4.67 26.01 9.55
C THR A 115 4.63 24.53 9.86
N GLU A 116 3.71 24.11 10.72
CA GLU A 116 3.51 22.70 11.04
C GLU A 116 3.05 21.90 9.81
N TYR A 117 3.62 20.71 9.60
CA TYR A 117 3.29 19.84 8.45
C TYR A 117 1.79 19.61 8.27
N ARG A 118 1.06 19.47 9.37
CA ARG A 118 -0.39 19.25 9.36
C ARG A 118 -1.17 20.34 8.63
N LEU A 119 -0.70 21.59 8.66
CA LEU A 119 -1.36 22.73 8.02
C LEU A 119 -1.08 22.82 6.52
N VAL A 120 0.04 22.24 6.07
CA VAL A 120 0.48 22.33 4.68
C VAL A 120 0.35 21.00 3.92
N ARG A 121 -0.03 19.91 4.59
CA ARG A 121 -0.10 18.56 4.01
C ARG A 121 -1.06 18.43 2.81
N GLU A 122 -2.01 19.35 2.65
CA GLU A 122 -2.98 19.36 1.54
C GLU A 122 -2.53 20.27 0.39
N THR A 123 -1.42 21.00 0.55
CA THR A 123 -0.96 21.95 -0.45
C THR A 123 0.18 21.38 -1.29
N PHE A 124 0.34 21.96 -2.48
CA PHE A 124 1.51 21.68 -3.31
C PHE A 124 2.76 22.29 -2.67
N PRO A 125 3.90 21.58 -2.62
CA PRO A 125 4.16 20.21 -3.10
C PRO A 125 3.98 19.11 -2.02
N TRP A 126 3.72 19.50 -0.77
CA TRP A 126 3.79 18.63 0.42
C TRP A 126 2.88 17.41 0.34
N LYS A 127 1.72 17.54 -0.30
CA LYS A 127 0.77 16.43 -0.45
C LYS A 127 1.31 15.26 -1.27
N TYR A 128 2.28 15.50 -2.16
CA TYR A 128 2.78 14.47 -3.09
C TYR A 128 4.07 13.79 -2.64
N ILE A 129 4.89 14.44 -1.80
CA ILE A 129 6.24 13.97 -1.47
C ILE A 129 6.22 12.57 -0.86
N GLY A 130 5.40 12.36 0.16
CA GLY A 130 5.27 11.06 0.82
C GLY A 130 4.83 9.97 -0.16
N TYR A 131 3.72 10.19 -0.85
CA TYR A 131 3.19 9.23 -1.82
C TYR A 131 4.18 8.90 -2.93
N PHE A 132 4.83 9.92 -3.50
CA PHE A 132 5.78 9.76 -4.58
C PHE A 132 7.00 8.93 -4.17
N PHE A 133 7.71 9.33 -3.11
CA PHE A 133 8.91 8.62 -2.70
C PHE A 133 8.59 7.23 -2.17
N GLY A 134 7.55 7.08 -1.36
CA GLY A 134 7.10 5.78 -0.87
C GLY A 134 6.71 4.83 -1.99
N GLY A 135 5.92 5.31 -2.98
CA GLY A 135 5.49 4.53 -4.14
C GLY A 135 6.66 4.10 -5.03
N VAL A 136 7.59 5.01 -5.31
CA VAL A 136 8.79 4.69 -6.09
C VAL A 136 9.66 3.67 -5.35
N THR A 137 9.89 3.84 -4.05
CA THR A 137 10.65 2.86 -3.24
C THR A 137 9.98 1.48 -3.28
N MET A 138 8.66 1.42 -3.18
CA MET A 138 7.91 0.16 -3.22
C MET A 138 8.10 -0.55 -4.56
N ILE A 139 7.82 0.13 -5.68
CA ILE A 139 7.87 -0.48 -7.01
C ILE A 139 9.30 -0.87 -7.36
N VAL A 140 10.28 0.02 -7.11
CA VAL A 140 11.69 -0.28 -7.38
C VAL A 140 12.20 -1.42 -6.52
N GLY A 141 11.88 -1.43 -5.23
CA GLY A 141 12.31 -2.47 -4.30
C GLY A 141 11.76 -3.84 -4.70
N MET A 142 10.45 -3.93 -4.96
CA MET A 142 9.81 -5.17 -5.38
C MET A 142 10.34 -5.68 -6.73
N ALA A 143 10.46 -4.80 -7.72
CA ALA A 143 10.98 -5.17 -9.03
C ALA A 143 12.46 -5.58 -8.98
N SER A 144 13.28 -4.93 -8.15
CA SER A 144 14.69 -5.27 -7.99
C SER A 144 14.88 -6.60 -7.25
N LEU A 145 14.04 -6.89 -6.25
CA LEU A 145 14.03 -8.20 -5.58
C LEU A 145 13.64 -9.32 -6.54
N SER A 146 12.65 -9.08 -7.42
CA SER A 146 12.24 -10.06 -8.42
C SER A 146 13.28 -10.26 -9.53
N ALA A 147 13.96 -9.19 -9.97
CA ALA A 147 14.93 -9.24 -11.06
C ALA A 147 16.35 -9.58 -10.60
N GLY A 148 16.63 -9.57 -9.29
CA GLY A 148 17.96 -9.74 -8.71
C GLY A 148 18.95 -8.59 -9.01
N CYS A 149 18.51 -7.54 -9.69
CA CYS A 149 19.34 -6.41 -10.08
C CYS A 149 18.55 -5.10 -10.13
N LEU A 150 19.19 -4.01 -9.71
CA LEU A 150 18.65 -2.67 -9.85
C LEU A 150 18.96 -2.15 -11.25
N ARG A 151 17.94 -1.87 -12.05
CA ARG A 151 18.07 -1.31 -13.40
C ARG A 151 17.51 0.09 -13.43
N ALA A 152 18.20 1.02 -14.10
CA ALA A 152 17.72 2.39 -14.30
C ALA A 152 16.32 2.43 -14.97
N ARG A 153 16.07 1.52 -15.92
CA ARG A 153 14.75 1.36 -16.55
C ARG A 153 13.64 1.11 -15.53
N THR A 154 13.91 0.32 -14.48
CA THR A 154 12.94 0.02 -13.42
C THR A 154 12.60 1.28 -12.63
N VAL A 155 13.59 2.13 -12.34
CA VAL A 155 13.37 3.41 -11.64
C VAL A 155 12.49 4.33 -12.48
N ILE A 156 12.75 4.46 -13.78
CA ILE A 156 11.93 5.29 -14.68
C ILE A 156 10.49 4.78 -14.73
N ILE A 157 10.29 3.46 -14.85
CA ILE A 157 8.95 2.86 -14.84
C ILE A 157 8.25 3.13 -13.50
N ALA A 158 8.96 2.99 -12.37
CA ALA A 158 8.40 3.24 -11.05
C ALA A 158 7.97 4.70 -10.88
N VAL A 159 8.79 5.66 -11.34
CA VAL A 159 8.46 7.09 -11.33
C VAL A 159 7.22 7.35 -12.19
N ALA A 160 7.19 6.85 -13.43
CA ALA A 160 6.06 7.03 -14.33
C ALA A 160 4.77 6.41 -13.76
N ALA A 161 4.84 5.18 -13.25
CA ALA A 161 3.71 4.49 -12.64
C ALA A 161 3.17 5.24 -11.41
N THR A 162 4.06 5.73 -10.55
CA THR A 162 3.67 6.48 -9.35
C THR A 162 3.01 7.81 -9.73
N LEU A 163 3.53 8.52 -10.73
CA LEU A 163 2.90 9.76 -11.24
C LEU A 163 1.53 9.51 -11.85
N ILE A 164 1.37 8.42 -12.61
CA ILE A 164 0.07 8.01 -13.17
C ILE A 164 -0.92 7.71 -12.04
N LEU A 165 -0.49 7.00 -10.99
CA LEU A 165 -1.33 6.73 -9.83
C LEU A 165 -1.72 8.01 -9.08
N ILE A 166 -0.78 8.95 -8.89
CA ILE A 166 -1.09 10.26 -8.32
C ILE A 166 -2.16 10.97 -9.17
N MET A 167 -2.02 10.99 -10.50
CA MET A 167 -3.01 11.62 -11.37
C MET A 167 -4.36 10.90 -11.33
N LEU A 168 -4.37 9.58 -11.32
CA LEU A 168 -5.60 8.78 -11.30
C LEU A 168 -6.37 8.93 -9.98
N VAL A 169 -5.69 9.31 -8.90
CA VAL A 169 -6.29 9.50 -7.57
C VAL A 169 -6.60 10.97 -7.31
N ASP A 170 -5.68 11.90 -7.59
CA ASP A 170 -5.84 13.31 -7.24
C ASP A 170 -6.73 14.08 -8.24
N VAL A 171 -6.74 13.72 -9.53
CA VAL A 171 -7.53 14.44 -10.55
C VAL A 171 -9.04 14.18 -10.45
N PRO A 172 -9.54 12.94 -10.26
CA PRO A 172 -10.97 12.71 -10.15
C PRO A 172 -11.55 12.99 -8.76
N PHE A 173 -10.73 13.16 -7.73
CA PHE A 173 -11.16 13.29 -6.34
C PHE A 173 -10.50 14.48 -5.66
N ASP A 174 -11.12 15.67 -5.76
CA ASP A 174 -10.58 16.92 -5.22
C ASP A 174 -10.39 16.90 -3.68
N ASP A 175 -11.20 16.13 -2.97
CA ASP A 175 -11.20 16.04 -1.49
C ASP A 175 -10.42 14.83 -0.94
N LEU A 176 -9.79 14.03 -1.82
CA LEU A 176 -9.11 12.80 -1.39
C LEU A 176 -7.64 13.07 -1.05
N LEU A 177 -7.33 12.98 0.24
CA LEU A 177 -5.95 13.07 0.71
C LEU A 177 -5.17 11.81 0.32
N LEU A 178 -4.10 12.01 -0.45
CA LEU A 178 -3.15 10.94 -0.75
C LEU A 178 -2.54 10.40 0.56
N PRO A 179 -2.40 9.08 0.72
CA PRO A 179 -1.63 8.53 1.83
C PRO A 179 -0.21 9.14 1.85
N PRO A 180 0.33 9.53 3.01
CA PRO A 180 -0.12 9.32 4.38
C PRO A 180 -0.93 10.49 4.99
N ASN A 181 -1.42 11.42 4.17
CA ASN A 181 -1.86 12.75 4.63
C ASN A 181 -3.24 12.77 5.30
N GLY A 182 -3.92 11.63 5.39
CA GLY A 182 -5.20 11.51 6.08
C GLY A 182 -5.13 11.91 7.56
N ASP A 183 -6.29 12.26 8.12
CA ASP A 183 -6.43 12.58 9.54
C ASP A 183 -6.27 11.32 10.41
N TYR A 184 -5.57 11.50 11.54
CA TYR A 184 -5.52 10.58 12.67
C TYR A 184 -6.32 11.19 13.81
#